data_AF-A0A9D6N5E2-F1
#
_entry.id   AF-A0A9D6N5E2-F1
#
_cell.length_a   1.000
_cell.length_b   1.000
_cell.length_c   1.000
_cell.angle_alpha   90.00
_cell.angle_beta   90.00
_cell.angle_gamma   90.00
#
_symmetry.space_group_name_H-M   'P 1'
#
loop_
_entity.id
_entity.type
_entity.pdbx_description
1 polymer ?
#
loop_
_entity_poly.entity_id
_entity_poly.type
_entity_poly.pdbx_seq_one_letter_code
_entity_poly.pdbx_strand_id
1 'polypeptide(L)' 'MRNITVSVPDEVYHRARIKAAEGNTSVSALVRDFLVGLVQEESDFERRQRIQNEILASIAGFRAGDRLSRDAVHERDAFR' A
#
# COMPACT_ATOMS: atom_id res chain seq x y z
N MET A 1 -21.95 6.87 9.69
CA MET A 1 -21.32 5.52 9.72
C MET A 1 -22.43 4.48 9.71
N ARG A 2 -22.18 3.29 9.13
CA ARG A 2 -23.13 2.16 9.14
C ARG A 2 -22.66 1.15 10.19
N ASN A 3 -23.60 0.56 10.93
CA ASN A 3 -23.30 -0.44 11.94
C ASN A 3 -23.42 -1.83 11.32
N ILE A 4 -22.51 -2.73 11.68
CA ILE A 4 -22.48 -4.11 11.23
C ILE A 4 -22.44 -4.99 12.49
N THR A 5 -23.32 -5.98 12.55
CA THR A 5 -23.28 -7.02 13.60
C THR A 5 -22.57 -8.23 13.03
N VAL A 6 -21.52 -8.68 13.71
CA VAL A 6 -20.72 -9.84 13.30
C VAL A 6 -20.69 -10.84 14.45
N SER A 7 -21.09 -12.08 14.17
CA SER A 7 -20.93 -13.19 15.11
C SER A 7 -19.54 -13.78 14.94
N VAL A 8 -18.81 -13.89 16.05
CA VAL A 8 -17.47 -14.49 16.09
C VAL A 8 -17.44 -15.55 17.20
N PRO A 9 -16.59 -16.59 17.08
CA PRO A 9 -16.38 -17.53 18.18
C PRO A 9 -15.90 -16.81 19.46
N ASP A 10 -16.34 -17.28 20.63
CA ASP A 10 -16.03 -16.66 21.93
C ASP A 10 -14.53 -16.54 22.17
N GLU A 11 -13.75 -17.54 21.76
CA GLU A 11 -12.28 -17.52 21.87
C GLU A 11 -11.68 -16.35 21.06
N VAL A 12 -12.18 -16.12 19.85
CA VAL A 12 -11.72 -15.02 18.98
C VAL A 12 -12.08 -13.68 19.62
N TYR A 13 -13.29 -13.54 20.16
CA TYR A 13 -13.71 -12.34 20.86
C TYR A 13 -12.83 -12.05 22.08
N HIS A 14 -12.51 -13.08 22.88
CA HIS A 14 -11.66 -12.97 24.05
C HIS A 14 -10.25 -12.50 23.68
N ARG A 15 -9.62 -13.14 22.68
CA ARG A 15 -8.29 -12.78 22.19
C ARG A 15 -8.26 -11.37 21.59
N ALA A 16 -9.30 -11.00 20.83
CA ALA A 16 -9.44 -9.66 20.27
C ALA A 16 -9.54 -8.59 21.36
N ARG A 17 -10.27 -8.86 22.45
CA ARG A 17 -10.35 -7.95 23.61
C ARG A 17 -9.01 -7.73 24.29
N ILE A 18 -8.23 -8.80 24.51
CA ILE A 18 -6.89 -8.69 25.11
C ILE A 18 -6.01 -7.81 24.23
N LYS A 19 -5.95 -8.12 22.92
CA LYS A 19 -5.13 -7.38 21.95
C LYS A 19 -5.55 -5.91 21.81
N ALA A 20 -6.85 -5.64 21.89
CA ALA A 20 -7.37 -4.27 21.89
C ALA A 20 -6.92 -3.50 23.14
N ALA A 21 -6.97 -4.13 24.32
CA ALA A 21 -6.53 -3.53 25.57
C ALA A 21 -5.02 -3.23 25.58
N GLU A 22 -4.19 -4.15 25.08
CA GLU A 22 -2.73 -3.96 24.92
C GLU A 22 -2.41 -2.71 24.08
N GLY A 23 -3.21 -2.45 23.04
CA GLY A 23 -3.06 -1.30 22.15
C GLY A 23 -3.81 -0.04 22.58
N ASN A 24 -4.38 0.02 23.79
CA ASN A 24 -5.27 1.10 24.25
C ASN A 24 -6.41 1.43 23.24
N THR A 25 -6.95 0.40 22.60
CA THR A 25 -8.00 0.52 21.57
C THR A 25 -9.20 -0.36 21.89
N SER A 26 -10.21 -0.34 21.04
CA SER A 26 -11.41 -1.18 21.15
C SER A 26 -11.47 -2.24 20.06
N VAL A 27 -12.21 -3.32 20.29
CA VAL A 27 -12.45 -4.37 19.27
C VAL A 27 -13.12 -3.76 18.03
N SER A 28 -14.08 -2.84 18.21
CA SER A 28 -14.74 -2.14 17.11
C SER A 28 -13.77 -1.27 16.30
N ALA A 29 -12.78 -0.65 16.95
CA ALA A 29 -11.73 0.10 16.27
C ALA A 29 -10.80 -0.83 15.46
N LEU A 30 -10.39 -1.98 16.03
CA LEU A 30 -9.62 -2.99 15.29
C LEU A 30 -10.36 -3.50 14.05
N VAL A 31 -11.65 -3.81 14.19
CA VAL A 31 -12.48 -4.27 13.06
C VAL A 31 -12.61 -3.18 12.00
N ARG A 32 -12.84 -1.93 12.41
CA ARG A 32 -12.89 -0.80 11.47
C ARG A 32 -11.56 -0.66 10.72
N ASP A 33 -10.44 -0.65 11.41
CA ASP A 33 -9.13 -0.41 10.81
C ASP A 33 -8.74 -1.57 9.88
N PHE A 34 -9.09 -2.81 10.24
CA PHE A 34 -8.95 -3.98 9.38
C PHE A 34 -9.79 -3.85 8.09
N LEU A 35 -11.07 -3.48 8.20
CA LEU A 35 -11.95 -3.30 7.04
C LEU A 35 -11.51 -2.13 6.16
N VAL A 36 -11.00 -1.04 6.76
CA VAL A 36 -10.40 0.07 6.00
C VAL A 36 -9.16 -0.40 5.26
N GLY A 37 -8.27 -1.17 5.92
CA GLY A 37 -7.10 -1.77 5.27
C GLY A 37 -7.48 -2.68 4.11
N LEU A 38 -8.48 -3.55 4.31
CA LEU A 38 -8.98 -4.47 3.29
C LEU A 38 -9.55 -3.75 2.05
N VAL A 39 -10.19 -2.60 2.24
CA VAL A 39 -10.75 -1.79 1.14
C VAL A 39 -9.70 -0.86 0.51
N GLN A 40 -8.66 -0.49 1.26
CA GLN A 40 -7.56 0.33 0.78
C GLN A 40 -6.44 -0.46 0.08
N GLU A 41 -6.49 -1.79 0.09
CA GLU A 41 -5.66 -2.63 -0.78
C GLU A 41 -6.06 -2.45 -2.25
N GLU A 42 -5.75 -1.29 -2.85
CA GLU A 42 -4.95 -1.35 -4.06
C GLU A 42 -3.63 -1.94 -3.57
N SER A 43 -3.38 -3.22 -3.85
CA SER A 43 -2.16 -3.89 -3.40
C SER A 43 -0.95 -3.02 -3.77
N ASP A 44 0.12 -3.03 -2.98
CA ASP A 44 1.34 -2.29 -3.34
C ASP A 44 1.78 -2.58 -4.79
N PHE A 45 1.46 -3.76 -5.29
CA PHE A 45 1.61 -4.15 -6.68
C PHE A 45 0.70 -3.35 -7.64
N GLU A 46 -0.61 -3.31 -7.42
CA GLU A 46 -1.56 -2.54 -8.23
C GLU A 46 -1.24 -1.04 -8.22
N ARG A 47 -0.85 -0.51 -7.05
CA ARG A 47 -0.42 0.88 -6.91
C ARG A 47 0.82 1.18 -7.75
N ARG A 48 1.84 0.32 -7.68
CA ARG A 48 3.06 0.44 -8.49
C ARG A 48 2.75 0.29 -9.97
N GLN A 49 1.87 -0.64 -10.34
CA GLN A 49 1.45 -0.86 -11.72
C GLN A 49 0.74 0.38 -12.28
N ARG A 50 -0.13 1.02 -11.50
CA ARG A 50 -0.80 2.27 -11.89
C ARG A 50 0.21 3.40 -12.12
N ILE A 51 1.14 3.61 -11.18
CA ILE A 51 2.19 4.63 -11.30
C ILE A 51 3.08 4.36 -12.53
N GLN A 52 3.46 3.10 -12.77
CA GLN A 52 4.22 2.72 -13.95
C GLN A 52 3.47 3.08 -15.23
N ASN A 53 2.18 2.74 -15.31
CA ASN A 53 1.35 3.02 -16.47
C ASN A 53 1.22 4.53 -16.72
N GLU A 54 1.03 5.33 -15.67
CA GLU A 54 0.98 6.80 -15.74
C GLU A 54 2.29 7.38 -16.28
N ILE A 55 3.44 6.93 -15.75
CA ILE A 55 4.76 7.38 -16.21
C ILE A 55 4.98 6.99 -17.67
N LEU A 56 4.73 5.72 -18.05
CA LEU A 56 4.89 5.27 -19.42
C LEU A 56 3.99 6.04 -20.40
N ALA A 57 2.75 6.34 -20.01
CA ALA A 57 1.83 7.14 -20.82
C ALA A 57 2.30 8.60 -21.00
N SER A 58 3.04 9.15 -20.03
CA SER A 58 3.61 10.51 -20.13
C SER A 58 4.83 10.62 -21.05
N ILE A 59 5.46 9.50 -21.44
CA ILE A 59 6.63 9.50 -22.31
C ILE A 59 6.18 9.73 -23.75
N ALA A 60 6.40 10.95 -24.25
CA ALA A 60 6.03 11.33 -25.62
C ALA A 60 6.89 10.66 -26.72
N GLY A 61 8.07 10.16 -26.36
CA GLY A 61 8.97 9.48 -27.29
C GLY A 61 10.12 8.76 -26.58
N PHE A 62 10.45 7.56 -27.05
CA PHE A 62 11.54 6.75 -26.52
C PHE A 62 12.47 6.33 -27.66
N ARG A 63 13.78 6.61 -27.51
CA ARG A 63 14.81 6.14 -28.42
C ARG A 63 15.90 5.43 -27.62
N ALA A 64 16.15 4.16 -27.96
CA ALA A 64 17.17 3.38 -27.27
C ALA A 64 18.59 3.93 -27.47
N GLY A 65 18.85 4.68 -28.56
CA GLY A 65 20.13 5.33 -28.83
C GLY A 65 20.44 6.52 -27.92
N ASP A 66 19.43 7.10 -27.25
CA ASP A 66 19.59 8.23 -26.33
C ASP A 66 19.94 7.75 -24.90
N ARG A 67 20.13 6.44 -24.71
CA ARG A 67 20.52 5.88 -23.41
C ARG A 67 21.96 6.29 -23.07
N LEU A 68 22.14 6.77 -21.85
CA LEU A 68 23.48 7.01 -21.30
C LEU A 68 24.30 5.72 -21.32
N SER A 69 25.60 5.87 -21.62
CA SER A 69 26.55 4.78 -21.44
C SER A 69 26.68 4.44 -19.96
N ARG A 70 27.11 3.21 -19.64
CA ARG A 70 27.28 2.77 -18.26
C ARG A 70 28.21 3.68 -17.46
N ASP A 71 29.30 4.11 -18.07
CA ASP A 71 30.28 4.99 -17.42
C ASP A 71 29.68 6.37 -17.16
N ALA A 72 28.91 6.91 -18.12
CA ALA A 72 28.20 8.18 -17.96
C ALA A 72 27.13 8.13 -16.86
N VAL A 73 26.49 6.99 -16.60
CA VAL A 73 25.53 6.82 -15.49
C VAL A 73 26.21 6.89 -14.11
N HIS A 74 27.48 6.50 -14.02
CA HIS A 74 28.23 6.43 -12.76
C HIS A 74 29.09 7.68 -12.47
N GLU A 75 29.16 8.63 -13.40
CA GLU A 75 29.77 9.93 -13.15
C GLU A 75 28.91 10.76 -12.19
N ARG A 76 29.55 11.43 -11.22
CA ARG A 76 28.85 12.17 -10.15
C ARG A 76 28.05 13.37 -10.66
N ASP A 77 28.31 13.84 -11.88
CA ASP A 77 27.61 14.96 -12.53
C ASP A 77 26.57 14.50 -13.57
N ALA A 78 26.27 13.20 -13.70
CA ALA A 78 25.38 12.65 -14.73
C ALA A 78 23.93 13.18 -14.73
N PHE A 79 23.51 13.81 -13.64
CA PHE A 79 22.14 14.31 -13.42
C PHE A 79 22.08 15.76 -12.91
N ARG A 80 23.16 16.54 -13.07
CA ARG A 80 23.20 17.94 -12.66
C ARG A 80 22.79 18.87 -13.78
#